data_AF-A0A1B1BE33-F1
#
_entry.id   AF-A0A1B1BE33-F1
#
_cell.length_a   1.000
_cell.length_b   1.000
_cell.length_c   1.000
_cell.angle_alpha   90.00
_cell.angle_beta   90.00
_cell.angle_gamma   90.00
#
_symmetry.space_group_name_H-M   'P 1'
#
loop_
_entity.id
_entity.type
_entity.pdbx_description
1 polymer ?
#
loop_
_entity_poly.entity_id
_entity_poly.type
_entity_poly.pdbx_seq_one_letter_code
_entity_poly.pdbx_strand_id
1 'polypeptide(L)'
;MRAALAEVPGVSVRLLDDAMAVVSELVTNAVVHAGTDVEVEWRMEDTGAFVVEVCDRHPSRAPRDGASGEAPYEVSDHGRGLRLVATLAESWGVTYRTGAKTVWARLPPGGRDEPDGPAPVPALEAAEALAPQPQRPGADRDWLGRGALSFLAEASDLLAGQLDENLVAALTGQLIVPRLADWCAVWLEDEASVRGRDGGPPARVWHASENRIEELTRALEKDPPPPRDALHSGPEPYPWPGEALGPRGADRTALAYRLIAGGRPLGTLVIGRCGPHRFPDEVTGLVEDLSRRVALAIGAARQYARQATISAVLQRGLLPGAVAEIPGMRSALVYEPCDKGGPSGDFYDLFPAGDGRWCFAVGDVQGKGPEAAVVIGLARPWLRLLAREGYRVADVLDRLNQLLLDDATEAADAAARALVAAGGRPVAPGDGPQTRFLSLLYGELTPHDDGVRCTLASAGHPLPLILHPDGEVRTAARPQTLLGVVEDETYTSETIDLRPGDSLLCVTDGVTERRSGSRQFDDGDGLARALSGCAGLNAELIAERIRRLVHDFGGGQPEDDLALLVLQAE
;
A
#
# COMPACT_ATOMS: atom_id res chain seq x y z
N MET A 1 -13.51 16.05 29.55
CA MET A 1 -12.79 15.23 30.55
C MET A 1 -12.85 15.81 31.96
N ARG A 2 -12.18 16.93 32.30
CA ARG A 2 -12.08 17.47 33.69
C ARG A 2 -13.41 17.49 34.48
N ALA A 3 -14.50 17.99 33.90
CA ALA A 3 -15.81 18.02 34.56
C ALA A 3 -16.36 16.62 34.88
N ALA A 4 -16.25 15.68 33.95
CA ALA A 4 -16.72 14.30 34.14
C ALA A 4 -15.89 13.55 35.21
N LEU A 5 -14.57 13.76 35.26
CA LEU A 5 -13.72 13.15 36.29
C LEU A 5 -13.94 13.75 37.68
N ALA A 6 -14.31 15.04 37.77
CA ALA A 6 -14.63 15.69 39.05
C ALA A 6 -15.93 15.17 39.69
N GLU A 7 -16.79 14.50 38.92
CA GLU A 7 -18.02 13.86 39.40
C GLU A 7 -17.83 12.39 39.82
N VAL A 8 -16.64 11.79 39.56
CA VAL A 8 -16.35 10.39 39.92
C VAL A 8 -15.96 10.28 41.40
N PRO A 9 -16.70 9.49 42.22
CA PRO A 9 -16.38 9.33 43.64
C PRO A 9 -14.99 8.70 43.86
N GLY A 10 -14.15 9.37 44.64
CA GLY A 10 -12.82 8.87 45.04
C GLY A 10 -11.64 9.39 44.21
N VAL A 11 -11.85 10.17 43.15
CA VAL A 11 -10.76 10.83 42.41
C VAL A 11 -10.18 11.98 43.25
N SER A 12 -8.86 11.98 43.47
CA SER A 12 -8.16 13.09 44.14
C SER A 12 -7.95 14.27 43.19
N VAL A 13 -7.87 15.50 43.72
CA VAL A 13 -7.57 16.69 42.91
C VAL A 13 -6.20 16.55 42.21
N ARG A 14 -5.22 15.93 42.88
CA ARG A 14 -3.90 15.63 42.29
C ARG A 14 -4.00 14.64 41.12
N LEU A 15 -4.72 13.54 41.27
CA LEU A 15 -4.94 12.58 40.18
C LEU A 15 -5.67 13.24 38.99
N LEU A 16 -6.60 14.16 39.26
CA LEU A 16 -7.26 14.95 38.22
C LEU A 16 -6.29 15.87 37.47
N ASP A 17 -5.37 16.54 38.17
CA ASP A 17 -4.39 17.42 37.52
C ASP A 17 -3.29 16.61 36.78
N ASP A 18 -2.78 15.52 37.37
CA ASP A 18 -1.86 14.57 36.71
C ASP A 18 -2.47 13.97 35.44
N ALA A 19 -3.74 13.52 35.51
CA ALA A 19 -4.47 12.98 34.36
C ALA A 19 -4.67 14.04 33.27
N MET A 20 -4.99 15.29 33.65
CA MET A 20 -5.12 16.38 32.68
C MET A 20 -3.77 16.73 32.03
N ALA A 21 -2.66 16.67 32.75
CA ALA A 21 -1.32 16.90 32.20
C ALA A 21 -0.91 15.77 31.24
N VAL A 22 -1.07 14.51 31.64
CA VAL A 22 -0.79 13.34 30.78
C VAL A 22 -1.64 13.38 29.52
N VAL A 23 -2.94 13.67 29.62
CA VAL A 23 -3.81 13.75 28.43
C VAL A 23 -3.46 14.95 27.55
N SER A 24 -3.10 16.09 28.12
CA SER A 24 -2.63 17.25 27.34
C SER A 24 -1.37 16.90 26.54
N GLU A 25 -0.40 16.22 27.14
CA GLU A 25 0.82 15.79 26.44
C GLU A 25 0.53 14.69 25.41
N LEU A 26 -0.29 13.69 25.72
CA LEU A 26 -0.61 12.61 24.76
C LEU A 26 -1.44 13.12 23.57
N VAL A 27 -2.41 14.01 23.80
CA VAL A 27 -3.20 14.63 22.73
C VAL A 27 -2.37 15.64 21.94
N THR A 28 -1.51 16.45 22.58
CA THR A 28 -0.59 17.33 21.85
C THR A 28 0.37 16.52 20.98
N ASN A 29 0.95 15.42 21.49
CA ASN A 29 1.78 14.52 20.67
C ASN A 29 1.00 13.90 19.50
N ALA A 30 -0.27 13.51 19.70
CA ALA A 30 -1.10 12.98 18.62
C ALA A 30 -1.42 14.06 17.56
N VAL A 31 -1.95 15.21 17.98
CA VAL A 31 -2.38 16.30 17.09
C VAL A 31 -1.20 16.94 16.34
N VAL A 32 -0.07 17.18 17.01
CA VAL A 32 1.12 17.81 16.41
C VAL A 32 1.87 16.86 15.46
N HIS A 33 1.82 15.55 15.66
CA HIS A 33 2.57 14.59 14.85
C HIS A 33 1.74 13.77 13.84
N ALA A 34 0.42 13.69 14.00
CA ALA A 34 -0.47 12.99 13.06
C ALA A 34 -1.38 13.93 12.26
N GLY A 35 -1.91 15.00 12.88
CA GLY A 35 -2.75 16.01 12.21
C GLY A 35 -4.20 15.54 11.92
N THR A 36 -4.80 14.80 12.86
CA THR A 36 -6.01 13.99 12.63
C THR A 36 -7.04 14.12 13.76
N ASP A 37 -8.25 13.58 13.56
CA ASP A 37 -9.24 13.43 14.62
C ASP A 37 -8.77 12.38 15.64
N VAL A 38 -8.63 12.82 16.90
CA VAL A 38 -8.13 12.01 18.02
C VAL A 38 -9.27 11.63 18.95
N GLU A 39 -9.42 10.34 19.22
CA GLU A 39 -10.30 9.84 20.27
C GLU A 39 -9.52 9.65 21.58
N VAL A 40 -10.11 10.11 22.69
CA VAL A 40 -9.56 9.95 24.04
C VAL A 40 -10.52 9.12 24.86
N GLU A 41 -10.20 7.85 25.05
CA GLU A 41 -10.91 6.97 25.98
C GLU A 41 -10.17 6.94 27.31
N TRP A 42 -10.92 6.96 28.42
CA TRP A 42 -10.36 6.83 29.75
C TRP A 42 -11.26 5.95 30.60
N ARG A 43 -10.65 5.21 31.53
CA ARG A 43 -11.35 4.37 32.49
C ARG A 43 -10.67 4.42 33.86
N MET A 44 -11.48 4.29 34.90
CA MET A 44 -10.99 3.97 36.24
C MET A 44 -11.01 2.44 36.39
N GLU A 45 -9.91 1.88 36.87
CA GLU A 45 -9.88 0.48 37.32
C GLU A 45 -10.50 0.35 38.71
N ASP A 46 -10.95 -0.86 39.08
CA ASP A 46 -11.41 -1.19 40.44
C ASP A 46 -10.32 -0.97 41.52
N THR A 47 -9.06 -0.87 41.09
CA THR A 47 -7.89 -0.52 41.93
C THR A 47 -7.78 0.97 42.25
N GLY A 48 -8.61 1.81 41.63
CA GLY A 48 -8.53 3.27 41.70
C GLY A 48 -7.48 3.90 40.77
N ALA A 49 -6.76 3.10 39.96
CA ALA A 49 -5.86 3.60 38.93
C ALA A 49 -6.65 4.22 37.76
N PHE A 50 -6.15 5.33 37.22
CA PHE A 50 -6.70 5.98 36.03
C PHE A 50 -5.92 5.52 34.80
N VAL A 51 -6.60 4.92 33.83
CA VAL A 51 -6.03 4.56 32.53
C VAL A 51 -6.59 5.51 31.48
N VAL A 52 -5.72 6.10 30.68
CA VAL A 52 -6.11 6.84 29.46
C VAL A 52 -5.45 6.24 28.24
N GLU A 53 -6.24 6.13 27.18
CA GLU A 53 -5.88 5.61 25.87
C GLU A 53 -6.21 6.70 24.85
N VAL A 54 -5.17 7.22 24.17
CA VAL A 54 -5.30 8.23 23.11
C VAL A 54 -5.11 7.51 21.78
N CYS A 55 -6.16 7.51 20.97
CA CYS A 55 -6.27 6.74 19.74
C CYS A 55 -6.41 7.68 18.52
N ASP A 56 -5.55 7.48 17.54
CA ASP A 56 -5.59 8.17 16.24
C ASP A 56 -6.22 7.24 15.19
N ARG A 57 -7.29 7.70 14.52
CA ARG A 57 -8.15 6.86 13.66
C ARG A 57 -7.99 7.03 12.15
N HIS A 58 -7.26 8.05 11.65
CA HIS A 58 -7.03 8.20 10.21
C HIS A 58 -5.78 9.02 9.90
N PRO A 59 -4.56 8.44 9.97
CA PRO A 59 -3.37 9.14 9.54
C PRO A 59 -3.54 9.56 8.06
N SER A 60 -3.40 10.87 7.81
CA SER A 60 -3.52 11.48 6.46
C SER A 60 -2.16 11.65 5.75
N ARG A 61 -1.06 11.50 6.49
CA ARG A 61 -0.01 10.62 5.98
C ARG A 61 -0.66 9.25 5.89
N ALA A 62 -0.72 8.58 4.74
CA ALA A 62 -1.08 7.16 4.78
C ALA A 62 -0.14 6.42 5.77
N PRO A 63 -0.47 5.21 6.23
CA PRO A 63 0.54 4.30 6.72
C PRO A 63 1.25 3.60 5.54
N ARG A 64 2.55 3.78 5.33
CA ARG A 64 3.21 5.09 5.44
C ARG A 64 4.66 4.94 5.91
N ASP A 65 4.97 4.74 7.20
CA ASP A 65 4.21 4.44 8.45
C ASP A 65 2.99 5.28 8.89
N GLY A 66 2.82 6.56 8.58
CA GLY A 66 3.81 7.60 8.82
C GLY A 66 4.99 7.68 7.86
N ALA A 67 4.79 8.25 6.67
CA ALA A 67 5.87 8.88 5.90
C ALA A 67 5.37 10.06 5.02
N SER A 68 6.27 10.56 4.17
CA SER A 68 6.21 11.84 3.43
C SER A 68 6.36 13.09 4.30
N GLY A 69 7.03 14.10 3.73
CA GLY A 69 7.16 15.45 4.29
C GLY A 69 5.88 16.30 4.12
N GLU A 70 5.97 17.63 4.18
CA GLU A 70 7.18 18.45 4.01
C GLU A 70 7.02 19.85 4.65
N ALA A 71 8.17 20.47 4.98
CA ALA A 71 8.33 21.92 5.16
C ALA A 71 7.73 22.55 6.47
N PRO A 72 8.19 23.75 6.87
CA PRO A 72 9.09 23.85 8.04
C PRO A 72 8.68 24.92 9.10
N TYR A 73 9.61 25.23 10.02
CA TYR A 73 9.57 26.27 11.08
C TYR A 73 8.54 26.00 12.22
N GLU A 74 8.86 26.01 13.53
CA GLU A 74 10.07 26.40 14.29
C GLU A 74 10.36 25.42 15.46
N VAL A 75 11.56 25.56 16.06
CA VAL A 75 12.14 24.65 17.07
C VAL A 75 11.43 24.72 18.44
N SER A 76 10.88 23.61 18.95
CA SER A 76 10.52 23.48 20.39
C SER A 76 10.27 22.05 20.92
N ASP A 77 10.90 21.70 22.05
CA ASP A 77 10.44 20.72 23.07
C ASP A 77 10.05 19.26 22.75
N HIS A 78 10.39 18.70 21.58
CA HIS A 78 10.06 17.33 21.09
C HIS A 78 10.53 16.10 21.93
N GLY A 79 10.90 16.28 23.21
CA GLY A 79 11.27 15.19 24.12
C GLY A 79 10.86 15.40 25.59
N ARG A 80 10.12 16.47 25.92
CA ARG A 80 9.66 16.74 27.31
C ARG A 80 8.31 16.10 27.65
N GLY A 81 7.36 16.09 26.72
CA GLY A 81 6.00 15.59 26.97
C GLY A 81 5.94 14.13 27.39
N LEU A 82 6.55 13.23 26.61
CA LEU A 82 6.63 11.81 26.98
C LEU A 82 7.50 11.54 28.22
N ARG A 83 8.41 12.45 28.60
CA ARG A 83 9.09 12.39 29.89
C ARG A 83 8.14 12.73 31.04
N LEU A 84 7.28 13.73 30.89
CA LEU A 84 6.23 14.01 31.87
C LEU A 84 5.25 12.83 32.01
N VAL A 85 4.85 12.19 30.90
CA VAL A 85 4.06 10.95 30.94
C VAL A 85 4.81 9.83 31.68
N ALA A 86 6.09 9.59 31.39
CA ALA A 86 6.92 8.61 32.10
C ALA A 86 7.19 8.97 33.58
N THR A 87 7.11 10.26 33.94
CA THR A 87 7.27 10.76 35.31
C THR A 87 5.98 10.70 36.12
N LEU A 88 4.80 10.75 35.50
CA LEU A 88 3.52 10.64 36.24
C LEU A 88 2.94 9.23 36.22
N ALA A 89 3.03 8.50 35.10
CA ALA A 89 2.51 7.15 34.95
C ALA A 89 3.29 6.10 35.77
N GLU A 90 2.57 5.12 36.30
CA GLU A 90 3.12 3.88 36.86
C GLU A 90 3.62 2.97 35.72
N SER A 91 2.83 2.90 34.63
CA SER A 91 3.21 2.25 33.38
C SER A 91 2.56 2.97 32.20
N TRP A 92 3.24 2.96 31.06
CA TRP A 92 2.73 3.51 29.80
C TRP A 92 3.29 2.69 28.64
N GLY A 93 2.63 2.77 27.48
CA GLY A 93 3.03 2.01 26.32
C GLY A 93 2.33 2.45 25.04
N VAL A 94 2.65 1.76 23.96
CA VAL A 94 2.03 1.95 22.66
C VAL A 94 1.49 0.60 22.18
N THR A 95 0.25 0.58 21.73
CA THR A 95 -0.39 -0.58 21.13
C THR A 95 -0.78 -0.23 19.71
N TYR A 96 -0.28 -1.04 18.77
CA TYR A 96 -0.62 -0.93 17.36
C TYR A 96 -1.70 -1.94 17.02
N ARG A 97 -2.73 -1.49 16.30
CA ARG A 97 -3.76 -2.32 15.65
C ARG A 97 -3.82 -1.93 14.18
N THR A 98 -4.36 -2.79 13.32
CA THR A 98 -4.47 -2.50 11.88
C THR A 98 -5.25 -1.20 11.66
N GLY A 99 -4.57 -0.17 11.15
CA GLY A 99 -5.14 1.15 10.90
C GLY A 99 -5.27 2.09 12.12
N ALA A 100 -4.81 1.72 13.32
CA ALA A 100 -4.91 2.56 14.51
C ALA A 100 -3.69 2.44 15.43
N LYS A 101 -3.20 3.59 15.91
CA LYS A 101 -2.16 3.68 16.96
C LYS A 101 -2.79 4.19 18.24
N THR A 102 -2.65 3.42 19.32
CA THR A 102 -3.12 3.81 20.65
C THR A 102 -1.93 3.99 21.58
N VAL A 103 -1.74 5.20 22.11
CA VAL A 103 -0.77 5.45 23.19
C VAL A 103 -1.54 5.46 24.51
N TRP A 104 -1.11 4.65 25.46
CA TRP A 104 -1.80 4.48 26.73
C TRP A 104 -0.89 4.76 27.93
N ALA A 105 -1.48 5.29 29.00
CA ALA A 105 -0.80 5.56 30.25
C ALA A 105 -1.72 5.21 31.44
N ARG A 106 -1.14 4.58 32.46
CA ARG A 106 -1.81 4.17 33.70
C ARG A 106 -1.21 4.95 34.87
N LEU A 107 -2.02 5.80 35.48
CA LEU A 107 -1.68 6.61 36.66
C LEU A 107 -2.08 5.86 37.96
N PRO A 108 -1.24 5.88 39.00
CA PRO A 108 -1.52 5.21 40.26
C PRO A 108 -2.67 5.90 41.03
N PRO A 109 -3.42 5.17 41.87
CA PRO A 109 -4.47 5.73 42.72
C PRO A 109 -3.90 6.78 43.68
N GLY A 110 -4.17 8.07 43.40
CA GLY A 110 -3.82 9.20 44.27
C GLY A 110 -3.03 10.32 43.59
N GLY A 111 -2.40 10.06 42.45
CA GLY A 111 -1.39 10.93 41.82
C GLY A 111 0.03 10.67 42.34
N ARG A 112 1.06 11.23 41.71
CA ARG A 112 2.47 11.08 42.15
C ARG A 112 2.89 12.28 43.02
N ASP A 113 3.60 12.07 44.12
CA ASP A 113 4.06 13.17 44.98
C ASP A 113 5.14 14.02 44.30
N GLU A 114 4.98 15.36 44.33
CA GLU A 114 6.04 16.30 43.96
C GLU A 114 7.17 16.29 45.01
N PRO A 115 8.45 16.38 44.57
CA PRO A 115 9.58 16.53 45.48
C PRO A 115 9.68 17.96 46.03
N ASP A 116 9.75 18.07 47.36
CA ASP A 116 9.84 19.34 48.08
C ASP A 116 11.28 19.91 48.04
N GLY A 117 11.51 21.01 47.31
CA GLY A 117 12.80 21.73 47.30
C GLY A 117 13.11 22.56 46.04
N PRO A 118 13.78 23.72 46.14
CA PRO A 118 13.96 24.65 45.03
C PRO A 118 15.07 24.23 44.04
N ALA A 119 14.88 24.58 42.77
CA ALA A 119 15.79 24.25 41.67
C ALA A 119 17.16 24.93 41.76
N PRO A 120 18.23 24.22 41.35
CA PRO A 120 19.32 24.85 40.63
C PRO A 120 19.75 24.10 39.36
N VAL A 121 20.15 24.88 38.37
CA VAL A 121 20.90 24.52 37.15
C VAL A 121 22.25 25.26 37.25
N PRO A 122 23.39 24.84 36.64
CA PRO A 122 23.81 23.52 36.14
C PRO A 122 25.12 23.02 36.80
N ALA A 123 25.37 21.71 36.73
CA ALA A 123 26.74 21.16 36.76
C ALA A 123 26.76 19.85 35.95
N LEU A 124 26.81 19.99 34.61
CA LEU A 124 26.70 18.89 33.64
C LEU A 124 27.90 17.92 33.63
N GLU A 125 28.87 18.11 34.53
CA GLU A 125 30.19 17.44 34.52
C GLU A 125 30.39 16.42 35.66
N ALA A 126 29.39 16.22 36.53
CA ALA A 126 29.47 15.25 37.65
C ALA A 126 28.53 14.04 37.51
N ALA A 127 27.48 14.13 36.69
CA ALA A 127 26.45 13.08 36.58
C ALA A 127 26.83 11.94 35.61
N GLU A 128 27.75 12.17 34.65
CA GLU A 128 28.30 11.10 33.79
C GLU A 128 29.08 10.04 34.59
N ALA A 129 29.51 10.36 35.82
CA ALA A 129 30.28 9.44 36.66
C ALA A 129 29.43 8.41 37.43
N LEU A 130 28.11 8.61 37.56
CA LEU A 130 27.27 7.86 38.51
C LEU A 130 25.90 7.38 37.99
N ALA A 131 25.53 7.68 36.75
CA ALA A 131 24.41 6.98 36.11
C ALA A 131 24.81 5.51 35.86
N PRO A 132 24.04 4.51 36.33
CA PRO A 132 24.27 3.13 35.91
C PRO A 132 24.02 3.04 34.41
N GLN A 133 25.07 2.78 33.64
CA GLN A 133 24.94 2.47 32.22
C GLN A 133 23.94 1.32 32.04
N PRO A 134 23.22 1.23 30.89
CA PRO A 134 22.47 0.05 30.56
C PRO A 134 23.45 -1.13 30.46
N GLN A 135 23.55 -1.89 31.56
CA GLN A 135 24.39 -3.07 31.61
C GLN A 135 23.77 -4.11 30.68
N ARG A 136 24.32 -4.19 29.46
CA ARG A 136 24.20 -5.38 28.62
C ARG A 136 24.44 -6.60 29.52
N PRO A 137 23.60 -7.65 29.48
CA PRO A 137 23.70 -8.76 30.42
C PRO A 137 25.12 -9.26 30.53
N GLY A 138 25.68 -9.26 31.75
CA GLY A 138 27.07 -9.62 32.05
C GLY A 138 27.35 -11.12 31.92
N ALA A 139 26.96 -11.71 30.80
CA ALA A 139 27.13 -13.09 30.41
C ALA A 139 26.90 -13.23 28.90
N ASP A 140 27.84 -12.75 28.06
CA ASP A 140 27.79 -12.92 26.59
C ASP A 140 27.44 -14.39 26.20
N ARG A 141 27.93 -15.38 26.97
CA ARG A 141 27.66 -16.81 26.76
C ARG A 141 26.23 -17.29 27.07
N ASP A 142 25.57 -16.80 28.12
CA ASP A 142 24.25 -17.33 28.51
C ASP A 142 23.14 -16.79 27.61
N TRP A 143 23.28 -15.55 27.12
CA TRP A 143 22.35 -14.96 26.17
C TRP A 143 22.42 -15.67 24.80
N LEU A 144 23.62 -16.01 24.31
CA LEU A 144 23.81 -16.69 23.03
C LEU A 144 23.12 -18.06 22.95
N GLY A 145 22.98 -18.77 24.08
CA GLY A 145 22.35 -20.10 24.11
C GLY A 145 20.82 -20.12 23.97
N ARG A 146 20.10 -19.12 24.49
CA ARG A 146 18.61 -19.09 24.43
C ARG A 146 18.02 -17.81 23.82
N GLY A 147 18.70 -16.67 23.95
CA GLY A 147 18.27 -15.39 23.39
C GLY A 147 18.43 -15.30 21.87
N ALA A 148 19.49 -15.91 21.31
CA ALA A 148 19.80 -15.83 19.88
C ALA A 148 18.69 -16.41 18.97
N LEU A 149 18.11 -17.57 19.33
CA LEU A 149 17.00 -18.16 18.57
C LEU A 149 15.72 -17.34 18.69
N SER A 150 15.42 -16.80 19.87
CA SER A 150 14.28 -15.89 20.07
C SER A 150 14.43 -14.59 19.29
N PHE A 151 15.66 -14.07 19.19
CA PHE A 151 15.98 -12.89 18.40
C PHE A 151 15.80 -13.13 16.90
N LEU A 152 16.25 -14.28 16.36
CA LEU A 152 16.02 -14.62 14.96
C LEU A 152 14.55 -14.87 14.64
N ALA A 153 13.76 -15.37 15.60
CA ALA A 153 12.31 -15.49 15.46
C ALA A 153 11.65 -14.10 15.41
N GLU A 154 11.91 -13.24 16.41
CA GLU A 154 11.44 -11.84 16.46
C GLU A 154 11.80 -11.07 15.18
N ALA A 155 13.04 -11.20 14.71
CA ALA A 155 13.49 -10.60 13.46
C ALA A 155 12.75 -11.15 12.24
N SER A 156 12.38 -12.43 12.23
CA SER A 156 11.62 -13.03 11.11
C SER A 156 10.18 -12.52 11.09
N ASP A 157 9.53 -12.44 12.24
CA ASP A 157 8.15 -11.98 12.37
C ASP A 157 8.03 -10.49 12.02
N LEU A 158 9.00 -9.67 12.40
CA LEU A 158 9.05 -8.24 12.05
C LEU A 158 9.37 -8.00 10.56
N LEU A 159 10.25 -8.80 9.95
CA LEU A 159 10.62 -8.68 8.54
C LEU A 159 9.61 -9.34 7.58
N ALA A 160 8.78 -10.26 8.07
CA ALA A 160 7.74 -10.91 7.28
C ALA A 160 6.66 -9.89 6.85
N GLY A 161 6.23 -9.99 5.59
CA GLY A 161 5.17 -9.13 5.03
C GLY A 161 5.58 -7.68 4.76
N GLN A 162 6.83 -7.28 5.01
CA GLN A 162 7.31 -5.92 4.73
C GLN A 162 7.51 -5.71 3.22
N LEU A 163 6.85 -4.70 2.66
CA LEU A 163 6.84 -4.39 1.22
C LEU A 163 7.65 -3.14 0.84
N ASP A 164 8.23 -2.44 1.83
CA ASP A 164 9.14 -1.29 1.63
C ASP A 164 10.56 -1.64 2.11
N GLU A 165 11.55 -1.51 1.23
CA GLU A 165 12.96 -1.76 1.54
C GLU A 165 13.54 -0.78 2.57
N ASN A 166 13.03 0.44 2.65
CA ASN A 166 13.45 1.46 3.62
C ASN A 166 12.95 1.15 5.03
N LEU A 167 11.78 0.49 5.14
CA LEU A 167 11.22 0.00 6.39
C LEU A 167 11.96 -1.27 6.84
N VAL A 168 12.28 -2.19 5.93
CA VAL A 168 13.17 -3.33 6.21
C VAL A 168 14.54 -2.86 6.73
N ALA A 169 15.13 -1.84 6.11
CA ALA A 169 16.36 -1.22 6.59
C ALA A 169 16.17 -0.56 7.98
N ALA A 170 15.00 0.02 8.26
CA ALA A 170 14.65 0.58 9.57
C ALA A 170 14.57 -0.47 10.70
N LEU A 171 13.84 -1.55 10.47
CA LEU A 171 13.72 -2.67 11.41
C LEU A 171 15.08 -3.33 11.67
N THR A 172 15.93 -3.44 10.64
CA THR A 172 17.31 -3.95 10.76
C THR A 172 18.10 -3.19 11.83
N GLY A 173 18.04 -1.85 11.84
CA GLY A 173 18.75 -1.04 12.84
C GLY A 173 18.19 -1.19 14.25
N GLN A 174 16.86 -1.23 14.38
CA GLN A 174 16.16 -1.44 15.65
C GLN A 174 16.42 -2.82 16.25
N LEU A 175 16.68 -3.84 15.43
CA LEU A 175 17.05 -5.18 15.88
C LEU A 175 18.51 -5.23 16.37
N ILE A 176 19.43 -4.63 15.63
CA ILE A 176 20.88 -4.75 15.82
C ILE A 176 21.41 -3.88 16.97
N VAL A 177 21.07 -2.59 17.01
CA VAL A 177 21.73 -1.63 17.92
C VAL A 177 21.41 -1.88 19.42
N PRO A 178 20.19 -2.27 19.82
CA PRO A 178 19.93 -2.56 21.24
C PRO A 178 20.65 -3.82 21.77
N ARG A 179 21.04 -4.75 20.87
CA ARG A 179 21.43 -6.13 21.25
C ARG A 179 22.84 -6.53 20.85
N LEU A 180 23.31 -6.14 19.66
CA LEU A 180 24.49 -6.72 18.99
C LEU A 180 25.64 -5.73 18.75
N ALA A 181 25.32 -4.48 18.42
CA ALA A 181 26.29 -3.43 18.06
C ALA A 181 26.00 -2.11 18.77
N ASP A 182 26.92 -1.14 18.75
CA ASP A 182 26.65 0.23 19.23
C ASP A 182 26.07 1.12 18.12
N TRP A 183 26.32 0.75 16.87
CA TRP A 183 25.80 1.42 15.69
C TRP A 183 25.73 0.46 14.50
N CYS A 184 24.90 0.82 13.53
CA CYS A 184 24.86 0.16 12.23
C CYS A 184 24.44 1.12 11.12
N ALA A 185 24.79 0.78 9.88
CA ALA A 185 24.36 1.48 8.68
C ALA A 185 24.04 0.48 7.57
N VAL A 186 23.04 0.80 6.76
CA VAL A 186 22.57 -0.03 5.65
C VAL A 186 22.69 0.79 4.36
N TRP A 187 23.43 0.25 3.40
CA TRP A 187 23.44 0.70 2.02
C TRP A 187 22.58 -0.24 1.20
N LEU A 188 21.73 0.32 0.33
CA LEU A 188 20.96 -0.41 -0.66
C LEU A 188 21.61 -0.19 -2.02
N GLU A 189 21.80 -1.26 -2.79
CA GLU A 189 22.37 -1.18 -4.14
C GLU A 189 21.24 -1.01 -5.16
N ASP A 190 21.32 -0.03 -6.06
CA ASP A 190 20.35 0.11 -7.16
C ASP A 190 20.70 -0.86 -8.30
N GLU A 191 19.70 -1.52 -8.89
CA GLU A 191 19.87 -2.36 -10.09
C GLU A 191 20.32 -1.55 -11.32
N ALA A 192 20.10 -0.23 -11.34
CA ALA A 192 20.61 0.66 -12.40
C ALA A 192 22.12 0.95 -12.27
N SER A 193 22.68 0.85 -11.05
CA SER A 193 24.04 1.32 -10.72
C SER A 193 25.16 0.31 -10.99
N VAL A 194 24.92 -0.67 -11.87
CA VAL A 194 25.86 -1.76 -12.19
C VAL A 194 27.20 -1.28 -12.78
N ARG A 195 27.33 -0.01 -13.21
CA ARG A 195 28.59 0.56 -13.72
C ARG A 195 28.77 2.05 -13.36
N GLY A 196 29.15 2.35 -12.12
CA GLY A 196 29.56 3.71 -11.75
C GLY A 196 30.19 3.77 -10.36
N ARG A 197 31.25 4.57 -10.22
CA ARG A 197 31.85 4.91 -8.93
C ARG A 197 30.86 5.62 -8.01
N ASP A 198 31.24 5.62 -6.73
CA ASP A 198 30.60 6.29 -5.61
C ASP A 198 29.32 5.56 -5.17
N GLY A 199 29.49 4.66 -4.20
CA GLY A 199 28.35 4.11 -3.46
C GLY A 199 27.60 5.25 -2.81
N GLY A 200 26.28 5.32 -3.05
CA GLY A 200 25.44 6.39 -2.56
C GLY A 200 25.44 6.53 -1.03
N PRO A 201 24.80 7.59 -0.50
CA PRO A 201 24.65 7.74 0.95
C PRO A 201 24.03 6.46 1.55
N PRO A 202 24.39 6.08 2.78
CA PRO A 202 23.70 4.99 3.46
C PRO A 202 22.21 5.31 3.46
N ALA A 203 21.38 4.38 2.98
CA ALA A 203 19.93 4.54 2.99
C ALA A 203 19.41 4.85 4.40
N ARG A 204 20.12 4.33 5.41
CA ARG A 204 19.66 4.25 6.79
C ARG A 204 20.83 4.03 7.77
N VAL A 205 20.88 4.78 8.88
CA VAL A 205 21.94 4.76 9.91
C VAL A 205 21.35 4.84 11.32
N TRP A 206 21.87 4.07 12.27
CA TRP A 206 21.55 4.14 13.71
C TRP A 206 22.78 4.09 14.58
N HIS A 207 22.67 4.72 15.74
CA HIS A 207 23.63 4.67 16.84
C HIS A 207 22.83 4.58 18.16
N ALA A 208 23.36 3.89 19.17
CA ALA A 208 22.71 3.71 20.49
C ALA A 208 22.53 5.03 21.28
N SER A 209 23.10 6.12 20.77
CA SER A 209 22.95 7.49 21.24
C SER A 209 22.54 8.35 20.05
N GLU A 210 21.34 8.92 20.10
CA GLU A 210 20.72 9.65 18.98
C GLU A 210 21.56 10.83 18.51
N ASN A 211 22.21 11.53 19.45
CA ASN A 211 23.08 12.68 19.20
C ASN A 211 24.29 12.39 18.29
N ARG A 212 24.64 11.13 18.04
CA ARG A 212 25.75 10.76 17.12
C ARG A 212 25.28 10.29 15.75
N ILE A 213 23.97 10.17 15.51
CA ILE A 213 23.46 9.65 14.23
C ILE A 213 23.87 10.55 13.07
N GLU A 214 23.66 11.86 13.16
CA GLU A 214 24.00 12.79 12.07
C GLU A 214 25.49 12.86 11.75
N GLU A 215 26.35 12.85 12.77
CA GLU A 215 27.81 12.88 12.60
C GLU A 215 28.29 11.57 11.98
N LEU A 216 27.73 10.44 12.43
CA LEU A 216 28.03 9.12 11.88
C LEU A 216 27.59 9.02 10.41
N THR A 217 26.38 9.47 10.06
CA THR A 217 25.91 9.52 8.66
C THR A 217 26.87 10.33 7.80
N ARG A 218 27.22 11.56 8.21
CA ARG A 218 28.18 12.42 7.48
C ARG A 218 29.59 11.84 7.35
N ALA A 219 30.01 10.96 8.25
CA ALA A 219 31.29 10.25 8.14
C ALA A 219 31.18 9.04 7.18
N LEU A 220 30.09 8.28 7.24
CA LEU A 220 29.85 7.10 6.42
C LEU A 220 29.50 7.44 4.95
N GLU A 221 28.96 8.63 4.69
CA GLU A 221 28.79 9.19 3.34
C GLU A 221 30.14 9.46 2.62
N LYS A 222 31.22 9.72 3.37
CA LYS A 222 32.55 9.99 2.79
C LYS A 222 33.35 8.74 2.45
N ASP A 223 33.08 7.63 3.13
CA ASP A 223 33.82 6.37 3.00
C ASP A 223 32.84 5.19 2.84
N PRO A 224 32.03 5.16 1.76
CA PRO A 224 31.06 4.09 1.53
C PRO A 224 31.75 2.72 1.38
N PRO A 225 31.13 1.61 1.80
CA PRO A 225 31.71 0.29 1.65
C PRO A 225 31.99 0.00 0.16
N PRO A 226 33.19 -0.52 -0.18
CA PRO A 226 33.59 -0.67 -1.57
C PRO A 226 32.69 -1.68 -2.29
N PRO A 227 32.24 -1.40 -3.53
CA PRO A 227 31.56 -2.39 -4.35
C PRO A 227 32.55 -3.51 -4.67
N ARG A 228 32.31 -4.71 -4.13
CA ARG A 228 33.18 -5.89 -4.28
C ARG A 228 32.41 -7.03 -4.95
N ASP A 229 33.06 -7.64 -5.95
CA ASP A 229 32.53 -8.77 -6.75
C ASP A 229 32.38 -10.09 -5.98
N ALA A 230 32.75 -10.14 -4.70
CA ALA A 230 32.67 -11.35 -3.90
C ALA A 230 31.22 -11.66 -3.50
N LEU A 231 30.68 -12.78 -4.01
CA LEU A 231 29.43 -13.41 -3.56
C LEU A 231 29.55 -14.06 -2.16
N HIS A 232 30.31 -13.43 -1.26
CA HIS A 232 30.58 -13.92 0.08
C HIS A 232 29.72 -13.15 1.08
N SER A 233 28.87 -13.88 1.81
CA SER A 233 27.95 -13.32 2.82
C SER A 233 28.61 -13.10 4.19
N GLY A 234 29.87 -13.52 4.34
CA GLY A 234 30.58 -13.53 5.61
C GLY A 234 31.06 -12.14 6.06
N PRO A 235 31.61 -12.06 7.29
CA PRO A 235 32.10 -10.82 7.89
C PRO A 235 33.36 -10.28 7.20
N GLU A 236 33.29 -9.08 6.64
CA GLU A 236 34.48 -8.34 6.17
C GLU A 236 34.87 -7.20 7.14
N PRO A 237 36.16 -7.02 7.48
CA PRO A 237 36.59 -5.88 8.29
C PRO A 237 36.35 -4.54 7.57
N TYR A 238 35.64 -3.61 8.22
CA TYR A 238 35.33 -2.28 7.69
C TYR A 238 36.14 -1.19 8.43
N PRO A 239 36.53 -0.07 7.79
CA PRO A 239 37.19 1.05 8.45
C PRO A 239 36.36 1.62 9.60
N TRP A 240 37.00 1.98 10.72
CA TRP A 240 36.26 2.63 11.82
C TRP A 240 36.03 4.11 11.49
N PRO A 241 34.80 4.65 11.57
CA PRO A 241 34.49 6.04 11.25
C PRO A 241 35.01 6.99 12.34
N GLY A 242 36.32 7.25 12.28
CA GLY A 242 37.07 7.94 13.32
C GLY A 242 36.76 9.43 13.48
N GLU A 243 36.24 10.08 12.44
CA GLU A 243 35.82 11.48 12.48
C GLU A 243 34.59 11.69 13.38
N ALA A 244 33.63 10.76 13.36
CA ALA A 244 32.39 10.86 14.12
C ALA A 244 32.45 10.17 15.50
N LEU A 245 33.12 9.02 15.60
CA LEU A 245 33.16 8.23 16.84
C LEU A 245 34.47 8.38 17.62
N GLY A 246 35.39 9.22 17.14
CA GLY A 246 36.76 9.36 17.65
C GLY A 246 37.70 8.26 17.12
N PRO A 247 39.02 8.42 17.31
CA PRO A 247 40.05 7.58 16.68
C PRO A 247 39.92 6.08 17.00
N ARG A 248 40.47 5.24 16.12
CA ARG A 248 40.43 3.78 16.26
C ARG A 248 41.36 3.30 17.38
N GLY A 249 40.78 2.92 18.51
CA GLY A 249 41.45 2.16 19.57
C GLY A 249 41.47 0.65 19.30
N ALA A 250 42.22 -0.11 20.12
CA ALA A 250 42.33 -1.58 20.01
C ALA A 250 40.99 -2.32 20.22
N ASP A 251 40.07 -1.66 20.93
CA ASP A 251 38.74 -2.12 21.37
C ASP A 251 37.62 -1.65 20.43
N ARG A 252 37.93 -1.15 19.23
CA ARG A 252 36.95 -0.62 18.27
C ARG A 252 36.99 -1.42 16.97
N THR A 253 35.89 -2.12 16.68
CA THR A 253 35.77 -3.00 15.51
C THR A 253 34.50 -2.66 14.73
N ALA A 254 34.61 -2.58 13.41
CA ALA A 254 33.48 -2.53 12.50
C ALA A 254 33.57 -3.70 11.51
N LEU A 255 32.42 -4.28 11.17
CA LEU A 255 32.27 -5.39 10.25
C LEU A 255 31.18 -5.07 9.23
N ALA A 256 31.43 -5.40 7.97
CA ALA A 256 30.49 -5.34 6.86
C ALA A 256 29.98 -6.75 6.51
N TYR A 257 28.70 -6.85 6.19
CA TYR A 257 28.00 -8.07 5.76
C TYR A 257 27.25 -7.75 4.47
N ARG A 258 27.45 -8.57 3.43
CA ARG A 258 26.77 -8.40 2.14
C ARG A 258 25.34 -8.94 2.25
N LEU A 259 24.37 -8.13 1.86
CA LEU A 259 22.96 -8.50 1.82
C LEU A 259 22.70 -9.19 0.47
N ILE A 260 22.86 -10.51 0.42
CA ILE A 260 22.75 -11.30 -0.81
C ILE A 260 21.48 -12.17 -0.78
N ALA A 261 20.64 -12.05 -1.82
CA ALA A 261 19.49 -12.93 -2.03
C ALA A 261 19.42 -13.38 -3.49
N GLY A 262 19.08 -14.66 -3.73
CA GLY A 262 19.00 -15.21 -5.10
C GLY A 262 20.30 -15.11 -5.92
N GLY A 263 21.46 -15.02 -5.26
CA GLY A 263 22.75 -14.81 -5.94
C GLY A 263 23.00 -13.37 -6.42
N ARG A 264 22.15 -12.41 -6.06
CA ARG A 264 22.36 -10.98 -6.33
C ARG A 264 22.69 -10.24 -5.03
N PRO A 265 23.68 -9.33 -5.02
CA PRO A 265 23.80 -8.37 -3.93
C PRO A 265 22.65 -7.36 -4.02
N LEU A 266 22.10 -7.00 -2.87
CA LEU A 266 21.02 -6.02 -2.72
C LEU A 266 21.46 -4.83 -1.85
N GLY A 267 22.59 -4.97 -1.14
CA GLY A 267 23.08 -3.98 -0.20
C GLY A 267 24.23 -4.46 0.66
N THR A 268 24.64 -3.61 1.60
CA THR A 268 25.66 -3.91 2.62
C THR A 268 25.15 -3.41 3.97
N LEU A 269 25.16 -4.28 4.98
CA LEU A 269 24.99 -3.92 6.37
C LEU A 269 26.36 -3.76 7.02
N VAL A 270 26.66 -2.60 7.57
CA VAL A 270 27.84 -2.38 8.43
C VAL A 270 27.39 -2.24 9.86
N ILE A 271 28.11 -2.87 10.79
CA ILE A 271 27.91 -2.73 12.23
C ILE A 271 29.22 -2.38 12.91
N GLY A 272 29.17 -1.67 14.04
CA GLY A 272 30.35 -1.40 14.84
C GLY A 272 30.11 -1.43 16.35
N ARG A 273 31.14 -1.85 17.09
CA ARG A 273 31.11 -2.03 18.55
C ARG A 273 32.42 -1.54 19.18
N CYS A 274 32.28 -0.89 20.32
CA CYS A 274 33.33 -0.48 21.25
C CYS A 274 33.32 -1.42 22.45
N GLY A 275 34.47 -1.98 22.80
CA GLY A 275 34.64 -2.78 24.01
C GLY A 275 35.76 -3.81 23.91
N PRO A 276 36.25 -4.33 25.05
CA PRO A 276 37.37 -5.29 25.10
C PRO A 276 37.02 -6.63 24.46
N HIS A 277 35.73 -6.97 24.35
CA HIS A 277 35.23 -8.11 23.60
C HIS A 277 34.83 -7.64 22.19
N ARG A 278 35.72 -7.91 21.22
CA ARG A 278 35.41 -7.86 19.79
C ARG A 278 34.26 -8.82 19.48
N PHE A 279 33.55 -8.62 18.37
CA PHE A 279 32.49 -9.53 17.91
C PHE A 279 32.96 -10.99 17.98
N PRO A 280 32.37 -11.83 18.87
CA PRO A 280 32.65 -13.26 18.89
C PRO A 280 32.17 -13.93 17.59
N ASP A 281 32.77 -15.08 17.23
CA ASP A 281 32.35 -15.85 16.05
C ASP A 281 30.85 -16.23 16.12
N GLU A 282 30.35 -16.49 17.34
CA GLU A 282 28.94 -16.81 17.64
C GLU A 282 28.00 -15.62 17.34
N VAL A 283 28.39 -14.39 17.69
CA VAL A 283 27.64 -13.16 17.34
C VAL A 283 27.74 -12.88 15.85
N THR A 284 28.90 -13.18 15.26
CA THR A 284 29.17 -12.96 13.84
C THR A 284 28.29 -13.85 12.96
N GLY A 285 28.14 -15.13 13.31
CA GLY A 285 27.18 -16.04 12.66
C GLY A 285 25.72 -15.59 12.84
N LEU A 286 25.36 -15.07 14.03
CA LEU A 286 24.02 -14.53 14.29
C LEU A 286 23.70 -13.31 13.41
N VAL A 287 24.68 -12.43 13.18
CA VAL A 287 24.53 -11.28 12.27
C VAL A 287 24.51 -11.75 10.81
N GLU A 288 25.25 -12.79 10.42
CA GLU A 288 25.15 -13.37 9.07
C GLU A 288 23.75 -13.95 8.80
N ASP A 289 23.18 -14.71 9.74
CA ASP A 289 21.82 -15.24 9.62
C ASP A 289 20.74 -14.15 9.61
N LEU A 290 20.93 -13.06 10.37
CA LEU A 290 20.08 -11.87 10.27
C LEU A 290 20.23 -11.19 8.90
N SER A 291 21.46 -11.01 8.42
CA SER A 291 21.78 -10.41 7.12
C SER A 291 21.11 -11.17 5.97
N ARG A 292 21.07 -12.51 6.06
CA ARG A 292 20.33 -13.36 5.12
C ARG A 292 18.82 -13.09 5.12
N ARG A 293 18.21 -12.94 6.31
CA ARG A 293 16.76 -12.62 6.45
C ARG A 293 16.43 -11.21 5.94
N VAL A 294 17.27 -10.23 6.26
CA VAL A 294 17.17 -8.85 5.78
C VAL A 294 17.30 -8.80 4.25
N ALA A 295 18.27 -9.51 3.67
CA ALA A 295 18.43 -9.59 2.22
C ALA A 295 17.20 -10.23 1.53
N LEU A 296 16.63 -11.30 2.10
CA LEU A 296 15.41 -11.91 1.58
C LEU A 296 14.21 -10.94 1.63
N ALA A 297 14.06 -10.18 2.72
CA ALA A 297 13.00 -9.18 2.87
C ALA A 297 13.16 -8.00 1.90
N ILE A 298 14.37 -7.45 1.73
CA ILE A 298 14.66 -6.42 0.70
C ILE A 298 14.36 -6.97 -0.70
N GLY A 299 14.76 -8.21 -1.00
CA GLY A 299 14.50 -8.85 -2.28
C GLY A 299 13.01 -8.99 -2.58
N ALA A 300 12.21 -9.37 -1.57
CA ALA A 300 10.75 -9.45 -1.68
C ALA A 300 10.11 -8.07 -1.88
N ALA A 301 10.48 -7.07 -1.07
CA ALA A 301 9.99 -5.70 -1.17
C ALA A 301 10.26 -5.09 -2.56
N ARG A 302 11.50 -5.20 -3.06
CA ARG A 302 11.89 -4.74 -4.41
C ARG A 302 11.10 -5.42 -5.51
N GLN A 303 10.89 -6.74 -5.39
CA GLN A 303 10.13 -7.49 -6.38
C GLN A 303 8.67 -7.00 -6.43
N TYR A 304 8.07 -6.78 -5.26
CA TYR A 304 6.72 -6.23 -5.15
C TYR A 304 6.64 -4.81 -5.72
N ALA A 305 7.57 -3.92 -5.36
CA ALA A 305 7.61 -2.55 -5.87
C ALA A 305 7.79 -2.47 -7.40
N ARG A 306 8.65 -3.32 -7.99
CA ARG A 306 8.79 -3.44 -9.44
C ARG A 306 7.50 -3.93 -10.10
N GLN A 307 6.87 -4.97 -9.53
CA GLN A 307 5.63 -5.53 -10.04
C GLN A 307 4.48 -4.50 -10.01
N ALA A 308 4.33 -3.76 -8.91
CA ALA A 308 3.38 -2.66 -8.79
C ALA A 308 3.66 -1.51 -9.78
N THR A 309 4.93 -1.17 -9.99
CA THR A 309 5.33 -0.12 -10.96
C THR A 309 5.01 -0.54 -12.40
N ILE A 310 5.37 -1.76 -12.80
CA ILE A 310 5.07 -2.31 -14.13
C ILE A 310 3.55 -2.36 -14.34
N SER A 311 2.80 -2.82 -13.34
CA SER A 311 1.34 -2.81 -13.34
C SER A 311 0.77 -1.42 -13.62
N ALA A 312 1.14 -0.43 -12.81
CA ALA A 312 0.63 0.92 -12.92
C ALA A 312 1.04 1.63 -14.23
N VAL A 313 2.16 1.24 -14.86
CA VAL A 313 2.58 1.76 -16.17
C VAL A 313 1.80 1.10 -17.30
N LEU A 314 1.65 -0.23 -17.30
CA LEU A 314 0.83 -0.95 -18.29
C LEU A 314 -0.61 -0.45 -18.26
N GLN A 315 -1.23 -0.40 -17.08
CA GLN A 315 -2.62 0.01 -16.92
C GLN A 315 -2.88 1.45 -17.39
N ARG A 316 -1.97 2.40 -17.10
CA ARG A 316 -2.04 3.78 -17.62
C ARG A 316 -1.84 3.89 -19.13
N GLY A 317 -1.09 2.97 -19.75
CA GLY A 317 -0.99 2.89 -21.21
C GLY A 317 -2.20 2.24 -21.88
N LEU A 318 -2.93 1.40 -21.15
CA LEU A 318 -4.02 0.56 -21.66
C LEU A 318 -5.41 1.14 -21.51
N LEU A 319 -5.59 2.27 -20.83
CA LEU A 319 -6.88 2.95 -20.66
C LEU A 319 -6.87 4.35 -21.32
N PRO A 320 -8.01 4.85 -21.83
CA PRO A 320 -8.12 6.23 -22.31
C PRO A 320 -7.81 7.24 -21.21
N GLY A 321 -6.88 8.17 -21.46
CA GLY A 321 -6.56 9.25 -20.51
C GLY A 321 -7.64 10.33 -20.37
N ALA A 322 -8.67 10.31 -21.22
CA ALA A 322 -9.85 11.15 -21.15
C ALA A 322 -11.03 10.42 -21.82
N VAL A 323 -12.24 10.63 -21.28
CA VAL A 323 -13.50 10.22 -21.90
C VAL A 323 -13.82 11.24 -23.01
N ALA A 324 -14.25 10.77 -24.19
CA ALA A 324 -14.52 11.65 -25.32
C ALA A 324 -15.90 12.32 -25.20
N GLU A 325 -15.97 13.63 -25.45
CA GLU A 325 -17.23 14.38 -25.44
C GLU A 325 -18.09 14.01 -26.66
N ILE A 326 -19.31 13.52 -26.41
CA ILE A 326 -20.26 13.11 -27.45
C ILE A 326 -21.35 14.19 -27.59
N PRO A 327 -21.60 14.74 -28.79
CA PRO A 327 -22.66 15.73 -28.99
C PRO A 327 -24.03 15.18 -28.59
N GLY A 328 -24.77 15.95 -27.77
CA GLY A 328 -26.10 15.56 -27.27
C GLY A 328 -26.09 14.47 -26.21
N MET A 329 -24.95 14.20 -25.55
CA MET A 329 -24.86 13.16 -24.54
C MET A 329 -23.82 13.47 -23.45
N ARG A 330 -24.25 13.40 -22.18
CA ARG A 330 -23.32 13.37 -21.03
C ARG A 330 -22.76 11.97 -20.84
N SER A 331 -21.50 11.89 -20.43
CA SER A 331 -20.85 10.63 -20.08
C SER A 331 -20.14 10.77 -18.74
N ALA A 332 -20.33 9.78 -17.87
CA ALA A 332 -19.64 9.67 -16.60
C ALA A 332 -19.01 8.29 -16.49
N LEU A 333 -17.80 8.23 -15.94
CA LEU A 333 -17.03 7.00 -15.80
C LEU A 333 -16.41 6.96 -14.40
N VAL A 334 -16.53 5.80 -13.76
CA VAL A 334 -15.77 5.46 -12.56
C VAL A 334 -14.96 4.21 -12.88
N TYR A 335 -13.71 4.20 -12.45
CA TYR A 335 -12.82 3.06 -12.55
C TYR A 335 -11.95 2.98 -11.30
N GLU A 336 -12.14 1.93 -10.50
CA GLU A 336 -11.43 1.66 -9.25
C GLU A 336 -10.81 0.25 -9.32
N PRO A 337 -9.51 0.14 -9.67
CA PRO A 337 -8.85 -1.15 -9.74
C PRO A 337 -8.49 -1.69 -8.35
N CYS A 338 -8.44 -3.01 -8.23
CA CYS A 338 -8.11 -3.76 -7.04
C CYS A 338 -6.58 -3.93 -6.92
N ASP A 339 -5.98 -3.36 -5.87
CA ASP A 339 -4.52 -3.28 -5.63
C ASP A 339 -3.83 -4.63 -5.27
N LYS A 340 -4.25 -5.75 -5.89
CA LYS A 340 -3.67 -7.10 -5.70
C LYS A 340 -2.42 -7.37 -6.56
N GLY A 341 -1.71 -6.32 -6.97
CA GLY A 341 -0.34 -6.42 -7.51
C GLY A 341 -0.23 -6.80 -9.00
N GLY A 342 -1.21 -6.47 -9.85
CA GLY A 342 -1.12 -6.66 -11.30
C GLY A 342 -2.14 -5.79 -12.03
N PRO A 343 -1.96 -5.51 -13.34
CA PRO A 343 -2.94 -4.72 -14.07
C PRO A 343 -4.25 -5.51 -14.18
N SER A 344 -5.34 -4.75 -14.08
CA SER A 344 -6.72 -5.21 -14.15
C SER A 344 -7.08 -5.94 -15.45
N GLY A 345 -8.07 -6.83 -15.39
CA GLY A 345 -8.73 -7.42 -16.55
C GLY A 345 -9.75 -6.46 -17.19
N ASP A 346 -10.39 -5.62 -16.38
CA ASP A 346 -11.32 -4.57 -16.80
C ASP A 346 -10.64 -3.52 -17.68
N PHE A 347 -11.30 -3.20 -18.79
CA PHE A 347 -11.04 -2.00 -19.58
C PHE A 347 -12.32 -1.35 -20.09
N TYR A 348 -12.18 -0.09 -20.46
CA TYR A 348 -13.20 0.68 -21.16
C TYR A 348 -12.59 1.43 -22.34
N ASP A 349 -13.42 1.80 -23.29
CA ASP A 349 -13.07 2.75 -24.34
C ASP A 349 -14.27 3.59 -24.77
N LEU A 350 -14.03 4.85 -25.15
CA LEU A 350 -15.02 5.73 -25.76
C LEU A 350 -14.33 6.54 -26.87
N PHE A 351 -14.77 6.40 -28.12
CA PHE A 351 -14.04 6.93 -29.26
C PHE A 351 -14.90 7.26 -30.48
N PRO A 352 -14.49 8.22 -31.33
CA PRO A 352 -15.15 8.48 -32.60
C PRO A 352 -14.80 7.39 -33.62
N ALA A 353 -15.83 6.82 -34.24
CA ALA A 353 -15.70 5.86 -35.35
C ALA A 353 -15.55 6.58 -36.70
N GLY A 354 -16.10 7.79 -36.83
CA GLY A 354 -16.15 8.57 -38.06
C GLY A 354 -17.59 8.95 -38.43
N ASP A 355 -17.75 9.91 -39.33
CA ASP A 355 -19.07 10.33 -39.87
C ASP A 355 -20.13 10.68 -38.81
N GLY A 356 -19.70 11.27 -37.69
CA GLY A 356 -20.57 11.62 -36.55
C GLY A 356 -20.93 10.45 -35.62
N ARG A 357 -20.48 9.23 -35.93
CA ARG A 357 -20.66 8.03 -35.10
C ARG A 357 -19.58 7.93 -34.02
N TRP A 358 -19.99 7.46 -32.85
CA TRP A 358 -19.16 7.20 -31.69
C TRP A 358 -19.32 5.75 -31.26
N CYS A 359 -18.30 5.15 -30.66
CA CYS A 359 -18.39 3.81 -30.11
C CYS A 359 -17.92 3.79 -28.65
N PHE A 360 -18.53 2.91 -27.86
CA PHE A 360 -18.08 2.57 -26.52
C PHE A 360 -17.80 1.07 -26.42
N ALA A 361 -16.86 0.75 -25.53
CA ALA A 361 -16.56 -0.62 -25.11
C ALA A 361 -16.40 -0.64 -23.59
N VAL A 362 -16.94 -1.67 -22.95
CA VAL A 362 -16.65 -2.04 -21.56
C VAL A 362 -16.46 -3.55 -21.55
N GLY A 363 -15.34 -4.04 -21.03
CA GLY A 363 -15.03 -5.47 -21.07
C GLY A 363 -14.07 -5.89 -19.99
N ASP A 364 -14.10 -7.17 -19.66
CA ASP A 364 -13.18 -7.82 -18.71
C ASP A 364 -12.52 -9.03 -19.38
N VAL A 365 -11.19 -9.05 -19.36
CA VAL A 365 -10.36 -10.16 -19.83
C VAL A 365 -10.13 -11.14 -18.69
N GLN A 366 -10.33 -12.44 -18.95
CA GLN A 366 -10.09 -13.49 -17.97
C GLN A 366 -8.73 -13.37 -17.26
N GLY A 367 -8.80 -13.17 -15.95
CA GLY A 367 -7.66 -13.08 -15.06
C GLY A 367 -7.03 -11.68 -14.99
N LYS A 368 -5.97 -11.57 -14.20
CA LYS A 368 -5.25 -10.30 -13.98
C LYS A 368 -3.79 -10.48 -14.36
N GLY A 369 -3.04 -9.39 -14.47
CA GLY A 369 -1.61 -9.45 -14.74
C GLY A 369 -1.22 -9.03 -16.17
N PRO A 370 0.09 -9.01 -16.46
CA PRO A 370 0.62 -8.56 -17.76
C PRO A 370 0.01 -9.27 -18.98
N GLU A 371 -0.44 -10.51 -18.83
CA GLU A 371 -1.09 -11.30 -19.86
C GLU A 371 -2.49 -10.78 -20.22
N ALA A 372 -3.30 -10.39 -19.23
CA ALA A 372 -4.60 -9.75 -19.48
C ALA A 372 -4.40 -8.38 -20.15
N ALA A 373 -3.40 -7.64 -19.67
CA ALA A 373 -2.94 -6.37 -20.26
C ALA A 373 -2.54 -6.49 -21.75
N VAL A 374 -1.99 -7.62 -22.21
CA VAL A 374 -1.72 -7.87 -23.64
C VAL A 374 -3.01 -8.01 -24.44
N VAL A 375 -4.00 -8.77 -23.95
CA VAL A 375 -5.30 -8.94 -24.63
C VAL A 375 -6.02 -7.59 -24.75
N ILE A 376 -6.05 -6.78 -23.68
CA ILE A 376 -6.58 -5.40 -23.71
C ILE A 376 -5.84 -4.55 -24.77
N GLY A 377 -4.51 -4.69 -24.82
CA GLY A 377 -3.64 -3.98 -25.75
C GLY A 377 -3.85 -4.35 -27.23
N LEU A 378 -4.43 -5.51 -27.53
CA LEU A 378 -4.81 -5.95 -28.87
C LEU A 378 -6.28 -5.60 -29.18
N ALA A 379 -7.20 -5.94 -28.27
CA ALA A 379 -8.64 -5.76 -28.44
C ALA A 379 -9.04 -4.29 -28.69
N ARG A 380 -8.47 -3.33 -27.93
CA ARG A 380 -8.80 -1.91 -28.09
C ARG A 380 -8.42 -1.35 -29.47
N PRO A 381 -7.18 -1.54 -30.00
CA PRO A 381 -6.85 -1.19 -31.38
C PRO A 381 -7.72 -1.88 -32.43
N TRP A 382 -8.03 -3.18 -32.27
CA TRP A 382 -8.88 -3.91 -33.21
C TRP A 382 -10.31 -3.37 -33.25
N LEU A 383 -10.95 -3.14 -32.10
CA LEU A 383 -12.27 -2.49 -32.03
C LEU A 383 -12.30 -1.14 -32.74
N ARG A 384 -11.27 -0.31 -32.52
CA ARG A 384 -11.11 1.00 -33.18
C ARG A 384 -10.90 0.88 -34.69
N LEU A 385 -10.18 -0.13 -35.16
CA LEU A 385 -9.98 -0.40 -36.58
C LEU A 385 -11.29 -0.85 -37.24
N LEU A 386 -11.94 -1.88 -36.67
CA LEU A 386 -13.17 -2.47 -37.20
C LEU A 386 -14.32 -1.44 -37.25
N ALA A 387 -14.46 -0.59 -36.22
CA ALA A 387 -15.42 0.50 -36.22
C ALA A 387 -15.19 1.52 -37.36
N ARG A 388 -13.92 1.85 -37.63
CA ARG A 388 -13.50 2.79 -38.69
C ARG A 388 -13.65 2.21 -40.10
N GLU A 389 -13.56 0.89 -40.26
CA GLU A 389 -13.91 0.20 -41.50
C GLU A 389 -15.43 0.15 -41.75
N GLY A 390 -16.26 0.54 -40.76
CA GLY A 390 -17.70 0.66 -40.92
C GLY A 390 -18.47 -0.67 -40.77
N TYR A 391 -17.87 -1.69 -40.15
CA TYR A 391 -18.58 -2.90 -39.75
C TYR A 391 -19.69 -2.60 -38.73
N ARG A 392 -20.78 -3.35 -38.78
CA ARG A 392 -21.88 -3.22 -37.81
C ARG A 392 -21.48 -3.89 -36.50
N VAL A 393 -22.14 -3.53 -35.41
CA VAL A 393 -21.85 -4.01 -34.04
C VAL A 393 -21.70 -5.53 -33.94
N ALA A 394 -22.60 -6.30 -34.56
CA ALA A 394 -22.49 -7.76 -34.65
C ALA A 394 -21.22 -8.22 -35.40
N ASP A 395 -21.00 -7.71 -36.61
CA ASP A 395 -19.85 -8.05 -37.45
C ASP A 395 -18.50 -7.69 -36.77
N VAL A 396 -18.48 -6.67 -35.90
CA VAL A 396 -17.31 -6.28 -35.09
C VAL A 396 -17.00 -7.36 -34.03
N LEU A 397 -18.03 -7.86 -33.33
CA LEU A 397 -17.85 -8.91 -32.33
C LEU A 397 -17.45 -10.25 -32.98
N ASP A 398 -18.10 -10.63 -34.08
CA ASP A 398 -17.74 -11.84 -34.86
C ASP A 398 -16.25 -11.82 -35.24
N ARG A 399 -15.76 -10.68 -35.75
CA ARG A 399 -14.35 -10.51 -36.17
C ARG A 399 -13.38 -10.45 -35.00
N LEU A 400 -13.76 -9.78 -33.91
CA LEU A 400 -12.95 -9.73 -32.70
C LEU A 400 -12.81 -11.13 -32.08
N ASN A 401 -13.86 -11.95 -32.11
CA ASN A 401 -13.83 -13.32 -31.65
C ASN A 401 -12.76 -14.15 -32.39
N GLN A 402 -12.72 -14.06 -33.73
CA GLN A 402 -11.68 -14.73 -34.53
C GLN A 402 -10.27 -14.24 -34.18
N LEU A 403 -10.06 -12.92 -34.12
CA LEU A 403 -8.75 -12.33 -33.79
C LEU A 403 -8.25 -12.71 -32.38
N LEU A 404 -9.15 -12.92 -31.42
CA LEU A 404 -8.80 -13.39 -30.07
C LEU A 404 -8.40 -14.88 -30.06
N LEU A 405 -9.08 -15.70 -30.86
CA LEU A 405 -8.76 -17.12 -31.02
C LEU A 405 -7.40 -17.32 -31.72
N ASP A 406 -7.15 -16.58 -32.81
CA ASP A 406 -5.93 -16.66 -33.62
C ASP A 406 -4.71 -16.04 -32.91
N ASP A 407 -4.75 -14.74 -32.61
CA ASP A 407 -3.55 -13.95 -32.27
C ASP A 407 -3.36 -13.75 -30.75
N ALA A 408 -4.45 -13.51 -30.02
CA ALA A 408 -4.34 -13.04 -28.62
C ALA A 408 -3.85 -14.13 -27.65
N THR A 409 -4.23 -15.39 -27.89
CA THR A 409 -3.77 -16.51 -27.08
C THR A 409 -2.25 -16.70 -27.22
N GLU A 410 -1.70 -16.70 -28.44
CA GLU A 410 -0.24 -16.82 -28.65
C GLU A 410 0.53 -15.63 -28.05
N ALA A 411 0.01 -14.41 -28.22
CA ALA A 411 0.65 -13.19 -27.70
C ALA A 411 0.70 -13.16 -26.16
N ALA A 412 -0.39 -13.53 -25.48
CA ALA A 412 -0.44 -13.61 -24.02
C ALA A 412 0.55 -14.66 -23.48
N ASP A 413 0.61 -15.82 -24.14
CA ASP A 413 1.54 -16.91 -23.84
C ASP A 413 3.02 -16.49 -23.99
N ALA A 414 3.33 -15.69 -25.03
CA ALA A 414 4.66 -15.14 -25.25
C ALA A 414 5.05 -14.12 -24.17
N ALA A 415 4.11 -13.27 -23.73
CA ALA A 415 4.32 -12.32 -22.66
C ALA A 415 4.54 -12.99 -21.31
N ALA A 416 3.76 -14.03 -20.97
CA ALA A 416 3.95 -14.84 -19.76
C ALA A 416 5.37 -15.44 -19.71
N ARG A 417 5.83 -16.05 -20.81
CA ARG A 417 7.20 -16.60 -20.94
C ARG A 417 8.28 -15.52 -20.75
N ALA A 418 8.08 -14.34 -21.33
CA ALA A 418 9.02 -13.22 -21.19
C ALA A 418 9.08 -12.68 -19.74
N LEU A 419 7.93 -12.60 -19.06
CA LEU A 419 7.85 -12.15 -17.66
C LEU A 419 8.58 -13.11 -16.71
N VAL A 420 8.41 -14.42 -16.90
CA VAL A 420 9.14 -15.45 -16.14
C VAL A 420 10.65 -15.35 -16.39
N ALA A 421 11.07 -15.15 -17.65
CA ALA A 421 12.48 -14.96 -17.98
C ALA A 421 13.08 -13.67 -17.36
N ALA A 422 12.27 -12.62 -17.18
CA ALA A 422 12.66 -11.39 -16.49
C ALA A 422 12.72 -11.51 -14.95
N GLY A 423 12.43 -12.69 -14.39
CA GLY A 423 12.40 -12.93 -12.95
C GLY A 423 11.05 -12.58 -12.30
N GLY A 424 9.98 -12.45 -13.08
CA GLY A 424 8.61 -12.45 -12.58
C GLY A 424 8.26 -13.78 -11.91
N ARG A 425 7.28 -13.76 -11.00
CA ARG A 425 6.81 -14.96 -10.32
C ARG A 425 6.08 -15.86 -11.34
N PRO A 426 6.45 -17.13 -11.51
CA PRO A 426 5.74 -18.00 -12.44
C PRO A 426 4.30 -18.22 -11.97
N VAL A 427 3.38 -18.24 -12.95
CA VAL A 427 2.03 -18.80 -12.77
C VAL A 427 2.18 -20.23 -12.26
N ALA A 428 1.28 -20.66 -11.37
CA ALA A 428 1.40 -21.97 -10.72
C ALA A 428 1.37 -23.10 -11.78
N PRO A 429 2.26 -24.11 -11.68
CA PRO A 429 2.29 -25.21 -12.64
C PRO A 429 1.04 -26.09 -12.48
N GLY A 430 0.06 -25.86 -13.35
CA GLY A 430 -1.24 -26.52 -13.35
C GLY A 430 -2.13 -26.01 -14.48
N ASP A 431 -2.04 -24.71 -14.77
CA ASP A 431 -2.62 -24.09 -15.95
C ASP A 431 -1.71 -24.29 -17.17
N GLY A 432 -2.25 -24.94 -18.22
CA GLY A 432 -1.62 -25.02 -19.53
C GLY A 432 -1.75 -23.71 -20.31
N PRO A 433 -1.59 -23.71 -21.65
CA PRO A 433 -2.00 -22.56 -22.46
C PRO A 433 -3.50 -22.32 -22.24
N GLN A 434 -3.82 -21.28 -21.47
CA GLN A 434 -5.20 -20.89 -21.19
C GLN A 434 -5.72 -20.12 -22.40
N THR A 435 -6.73 -20.66 -23.08
CA THR A 435 -7.59 -19.89 -23.99
C THR A 435 -8.24 -18.77 -23.19
N ARG A 436 -7.67 -17.56 -23.28
CA ARG A 436 -8.19 -16.40 -22.54
C ARG A 436 -9.43 -15.88 -23.23
N PHE A 437 -10.52 -15.85 -22.50
CA PHE A 437 -11.76 -15.27 -22.96
C PHE A 437 -11.92 -13.83 -22.51
N LEU A 438 -12.77 -13.11 -23.22
CA LEU A 438 -13.12 -11.70 -22.98
C LEU A 438 -14.64 -11.59 -22.85
N SER A 439 -15.11 -11.04 -21.73
CA SER A 439 -16.45 -10.47 -21.66
C SER A 439 -16.42 -9.08 -22.28
N LEU A 440 -17.36 -8.77 -23.19
CA LEU A 440 -17.39 -7.46 -23.83
C LEU A 440 -18.82 -6.98 -24.09
N LEU A 441 -19.12 -5.79 -23.60
CA LEU A 441 -20.19 -4.95 -24.10
C LEU A 441 -19.61 -3.94 -25.09
N TYR A 442 -20.07 -3.98 -26.34
CA TYR A 442 -19.70 -3.04 -27.39
C TYR A 442 -20.94 -2.36 -27.95
N GLY A 443 -20.85 -1.05 -28.24
CA GLY A 443 -21.94 -0.31 -28.85
C GLY A 443 -21.50 0.88 -29.70
N GLU A 444 -22.32 1.18 -30.70
CA GLU A 444 -22.24 2.35 -31.57
C GLU A 444 -23.37 3.33 -31.24
N LEU A 445 -23.05 4.61 -31.23
CA LEU A 445 -23.89 5.74 -30.89
C LEU A 445 -23.93 6.71 -32.10
N THR A 446 -25.12 7.04 -32.56
CA THR A 446 -25.36 8.05 -33.60
C THR A 446 -26.29 9.12 -33.04
N PRO A 447 -25.76 10.29 -32.64
CA PRO A 447 -26.58 11.43 -32.24
C PRO A 447 -27.48 11.92 -33.38
N HIS A 448 -28.67 12.40 -33.05
CA HIS A 448 -29.61 13.04 -33.97
C HIS A 448 -30.47 14.08 -33.24
N ASP A 449 -31.27 14.86 -33.98
CA ASP A 449 -31.95 16.06 -33.47
C ASP A 449 -32.83 15.84 -32.22
N ASP A 450 -33.40 14.63 -32.04
CA ASP A 450 -34.32 14.28 -30.95
C ASP A 450 -33.75 13.25 -29.94
N GLY A 451 -32.43 13.03 -29.90
CA GLY A 451 -31.76 12.12 -28.94
C GLY A 451 -30.55 11.38 -29.50
N VAL A 452 -30.29 10.15 -29.03
CA VAL A 452 -29.16 9.32 -29.50
C VAL A 452 -29.62 7.91 -29.85
N ARG A 453 -29.40 7.48 -31.09
CA ARG A 453 -29.56 6.08 -31.48
C ARG A 453 -28.36 5.27 -31.01
N CYS A 454 -28.61 4.24 -30.20
CA CYS A 454 -27.59 3.32 -29.74
C CYS A 454 -27.83 1.92 -30.31
N THR A 455 -26.85 1.32 -30.98
CA THR A 455 -26.86 -0.10 -31.34
C THR A 455 -25.77 -0.80 -30.54
N LEU A 456 -26.08 -1.90 -29.87
CA LEU A 456 -25.16 -2.54 -28.93
C LEU A 456 -25.31 -4.06 -28.87
N ALA A 457 -24.28 -4.73 -28.38
CA ALA A 457 -24.25 -6.17 -28.18
C ALA A 457 -23.40 -6.51 -26.95
N SER A 458 -23.89 -7.42 -26.09
CA SER A 458 -23.11 -8.01 -25.01
C SER A 458 -22.68 -9.43 -25.39
N ALA A 459 -21.39 -9.72 -25.23
CA ALA A 459 -20.76 -11.03 -25.34
C ALA A 459 -20.27 -11.43 -23.93
N GLY A 460 -21.07 -12.22 -23.21
CA GLY A 460 -20.80 -12.71 -21.86
C GLY A 460 -20.64 -11.65 -20.76
N HIS A 461 -20.91 -10.38 -21.04
CA HIS A 461 -20.73 -9.25 -20.12
C HIS A 461 -22.04 -8.92 -19.37
N PRO A 462 -22.00 -8.35 -18.15
CA PRO A 462 -23.18 -7.84 -17.47
C PRO A 462 -24.07 -6.99 -18.39
N LEU A 463 -25.38 -7.21 -18.32
CA LEU A 463 -26.31 -6.59 -19.26
C LEU A 463 -26.46 -5.09 -18.95
N PRO A 464 -26.29 -4.19 -19.94
CA PRO A 464 -26.51 -2.78 -19.73
C PRO A 464 -27.97 -2.50 -19.42
N LEU A 465 -28.20 -1.49 -18.58
CA LEU A 465 -29.52 -1.08 -18.09
C LEU A 465 -29.85 0.33 -18.56
N ILE A 466 -31.05 0.53 -19.08
CA ILE A 466 -31.62 1.84 -19.40
C ILE A 466 -32.45 2.29 -18.20
N LEU A 467 -32.20 3.48 -17.70
CA LEU A 467 -33.04 4.22 -16.78
C LEU A 467 -33.84 5.28 -17.56
N HIS A 468 -35.15 5.22 -17.47
CA HIS A 468 -36.04 6.27 -17.96
C HIS A 468 -36.27 7.37 -16.90
N PRO A 469 -36.63 8.61 -17.31
CA PRO A 469 -36.91 9.71 -16.38
C PRO A 469 -38.04 9.46 -15.38
N ASP A 470 -38.94 8.51 -15.64
CA ASP A 470 -40.01 8.07 -14.73
C ASP A 470 -39.56 7.03 -13.69
N GLY A 471 -38.32 6.54 -13.79
CA GLY A 471 -37.74 5.53 -12.92
C GLY A 471 -37.93 4.08 -13.39
N GLU A 472 -38.53 3.85 -14.56
CA GLU A 472 -38.52 2.51 -15.19
C GLU A 472 -37.08 2.12 -15.56
N VAL A 473 -36.72 0.87 -15.26
CA VAL A 473 -35.41 0.28 -15.62
C VAL A 473 -35.61 -0.94 -16.51
N ARG A 474 -34.87 -0.98 -17.62
CA ARG A 474 -35.00 -1.99 -18.69
C ARG A 474 -33.62 -2.48 -19.12
N THR A 475 -33.46 -3.78 -19.40
CA THR A 475 -32.24 -4.29 -20.04
C THR A 475 -32.13 -3.81 -21.49
N ALA A 476 -30.94 -3.36 -21.89
CA ALA A 476 -30.65 -2.84 -23.22
C ALA A 476 -30.17 -3.91 -24.22
N ALA A 477 -29.67 -5.05 -23.73
CA ALA A 477 -29.08 -6.13 -24.53
C ALA A 477 -29.67 -7.50 -24.18
N ARG A 478 -29.35 -8.51 -25.01
CA ARG A 478 -29.49 -9.93 -24.66
C ARG A 478 -28.14 -10.50 -24.22
N PRO A 479 -28.12 -11.51 -23.32
CA PRO A 479 -26.91 -12.25 -23.00
C PRO A 479 -26.53 -13.18 -24.17
N GLN A 480 -25.23 -13.25 -24.45
CA GLN A 480 -24.61 -14.10 -25.48
C GLN A 480 -23.31 -14.70 -24.93
N THR A 481 -22.66 -15.60 -25.68
CA THR A 481 -21.40 -16.26 -25.30
C THR A 481 -20.25 -15.27 -25.10
N LEU A 482 -19.21 -15.67 -24.37
CA LEU A 482 -17.96 -14.92 -24.20
C LEU A 482 -17.10 -15.01 -25.47
N LEU A 483 -16.34 -13.94 -25.76
CA LEU A 483 -15.39 -13.92 -26.88
C LEU A 483 -14.16 -14.79 -26.57
N GLY A 484 -13.58 -15.44 -27.58
CA GLY A 484 -12.38 -16.26 -27.45
C GLY A 484 -12.62 -17.69 -26.93
N VAL A 485 -13.88 -18.14 -26.86
CA VAL A 485 -14.24 -19.49 -26.37
C VAL A 485 -14.75 -20.42 -27.49
N VAL A 486 -15.54 -19.89 -28.42
CA VAL A 486 -16.26 -20.67 -29.45
C VAL A 486 -15.93 -20.10 -30.83
N GLU A 487 -15.43 -20.94 -31.73
CA GLU A 487 -14.94 -20.55 -33.07
C GLU A 487 -16.08 -20.08 -33.99
N ASP A 488 -17.19 -20.82 -34.05
CA ASP A 488 -18.33 -20.56 -34.95
C ASP A 488 -19.52 -19.81 -34.27
N GLU A 489 -19.27 -18.99 -33.24
CA GLU A 489 -20.33 -18.19 -32.60
C GLU A 489 -20.69 -16.96 -33.46
N THR A 490 -21.99 -16.67 -33.58
CA THR A 490 -22.49 -15.49 -34.32
C THR A 490 -23.20 -14.53 -33.39
N TYR A 491 -22.69 -13.31 -33.27
CA TYR A 491 -23.24 -12.30 -32.37
C TYR A 491 -24.41 -11.55 -33.00
N THR A 492 -25.33 -11.10 -32.15
CA THR A 492 -26.47 -10.25 -32.50
C THR A 492 -26.41 -8.94 -31.75
N SER A 493 -26.97 -7.89 -32.34
CA SER A 493 -27.02 -6.54 -31.78
C SER A 493 -28.45 -6.01 -31.71
N GLU A 494 -28.79 -5.37 -30.61
CA GLU A 494 -30.07 -4.67 -30.40
C GLU A 494 -29.88 -3.17 -30.69
N THR A 495 -30.88 -2.53 -31.30
CA THR A 495 -30.91 -1.07 -31.51
C THR A 495 -32.00 -0.44 -30.64
N ILE A 496 -31.60 0.55 -29.84
CA ILE A 496 -32.45 1.36 -28.99
C ILE A 496 -32.33 2.84 -29.38
N ASP A 497 -33.36 3.61 -29.07
CA ASP A 497 -33.37 5.06 -29.24
C ASP A 497 -33.42 5.68 -27.83
N LEU A 498 -32.38 6.41 -27.43
CA LEU A 498 -32.25 7.07 -26.14
C LEU A 498 -32.77 8.50 -26.27
N ARG A 499 -33.86 8.81 -25.58
CA ARG A 499 -34.48 10.14 -25.59
C ARG A 499 -33.81 11.05 -24.55
N PRO A 500 -33.92 12.38 -24.69
CA PRO A 500 -33.49 13.33 -23.67
C PRO A 500 -33.90 12.92 -22.24
N GLY A 501 -32.91 12.73 -21.37
CA GLY A 501 -33.05 12.24 -19.99
C GLY A 501 -32.91 10.73 -19.79
N ASP A 502 -33.03 9.90 -20.83
CA ASP A 502 -32.73 8.47 -20.76
C ASP A 502 -31.24 8.26 -20.46
N SER A 503 -30.93 7.30 -19.59
CA SER A 503 -29.54 7.02 -19.16
C SER A 503 -29.22 5.53 -19.30
N LEU A 504 -28.18 5.19 -20.06
CA LEU A 504 -27.63 3.85 -20.20
C LEU A 504 -26.50 3.64 -19.18
N LEU A 505 -26.64 2.66 -18.30
CA LEU A 505 -25.63 2.19 -17.36
C LEU A 505 -24.99 0.90 -17.88
N CYS A 506 -23.66 0.90 -17.94
CA CYS A 506 -22.81 -0.24 -18.28
C CYS A 506 -21.86 -0.50 -17.10
N VAL A 507 -21.67 -1.75 -16.68
CA VAL A 507 -20.84 -2.10 -15.51
C VAL A 507 -20.04 -3.38 -15.75
N THR A 508 -18.86 -3.51 -15.15
CA THR A 508 -18.14 -4.79 -15.05
C THR A 508 -18.69 -5.64 -13.90
N ASP A 509 -18.27 -6.90 -13.85
CA ASP A 509 -18.78 -7.89 -12.90
C ASP A 509 -18.43 -7.55 -11.44
N GLY A 510 -17.30 -6.87 -11.17
CA GLY A 510 -16.98 -6.37 -9.83
C GLY A 510 -18.01 -5.40 -9.22
N VAL A 511 -18.93 -4.84 -10.02
CA VAL A 511 -20.14 -4.16 -9.52
C VAL A 511 -21.24 -5.15 -9.14
N THR A 512 -21.60 -6.09 -10.01
CA THR A 512 -22.74 -7.01 -9.81
C THR A 512 -22.42 -8.12 -8.80
N GLU A 513 -21.21 -8.68 -8.87
CA GLU A 513 -20.68 -9.74 -8.02
C GLU A 513 -20.26 -9.27 -6.62
N ARG A 514 -20.23 -7.95 -6.35
CA ARG A 514 -19.78 -7.39 -5.07
C ARG A 514 -20.46 -8.06 -3.88
N ARG A 515 -19.67 -8.65 -2.97
CA ARG A 515 -20.20 -9.59 -1.95
C ARG A 515 -20.47 -8.97 -0.58
N SER A 516 -21.53 -9.47 0.05
CA SER A 516 -21.91 -9.25 1.45
C SER A 516 -22.25 -10.59 2.10
N GLY A 517 -21.23 -11.28 2.61
CA GLY A 517 -21.35 -12.67 3.04
C GLY A 517 -21.58 -13.59 1.84
N SER A 518 -22.73 -14.26 1.79
CA SER A 518 -23.12 -15.15 0.67
C SER A 518 -23.98 -14.48 -0.40
N ARG A 519 -24.23 -13.17 -0.32
CA ARG A 519 -25.03 -12.42 -1.30
C ARG A 519 -24.15 -11.57 -2.20
N GLN A 520 -24.52 -11.46 -3.47
CA GLN A 520 -23.97 -10.53 -4.45
C GLN A 520 -24.84 -9.27 -4.52
N PHE A 521 -24.29 -8.16 -5.04
CA PHE A 521 -24.98 -6.88 -5.07
C PHE A 521 -26.21 -6.90 -5.99
N ASP A 522 -26.11 -7.60 -7.12
CA ASP A 522 -27.22 -7.72 -8.09
C ASP A 522 -28.24 -8.84 -7.76
N ASP A 523 -28.11 -9.53 -6.62
CA ASP A 523 -29.05 -10.57 -6.20
C ASP A 523 -30.51 -10.05 -6.20
N GLY A 524 -31.34 -10.63 -7.08
CA GLY A 524 -32.73 -10.24 -7.26
C GLY A 524 -32.89 -8.83 -7.82
N ASP A 525 -32.28 -8.57 -8.97
CA ASP A 525 -32.31 -7.29 -9.70
C ASP A 525 -31.79 -6.11 -8.83
N GLY A 526 -30.74 -6.36 -8.05
CA GLY A 526 -30.20 -5.40 -7.08
C GLY A 526 -29.68 -4.12 -7.72
N LEU A 527 -28.95 -4.24 -8.84
CA LEU A 527 -28.44 -3.12 -9.62
C LEU A 527 -29.59 -2.32 -10.27
N ALA A 528 -30.59 -3.01 -10.82
CA ALA A 528 -31.76 -2.36 -11.41
C ALA A 528 -32.58 -1.58 -10.36
N ARG A 529 -32.75 -2.13 -9.15
CA ARG A 529 -33.39 -1.43 -8.02
C ARG A 529 -32.58 -0.24 -7.55
N ALA A 530 -31.24 -0.35 -7.51
CA ALA A 530 -30.36 0.78 -7.19
C ALA A 530 -30.45 1.90 -8.24
N LEU A 531 -30.46 1.54 -9.53
CA LEU A 531 -30.55 2.45 -10.66
C LEU A 531 -31.92 3.16 -10.74
N SER A 532 -33.03 2.44 -10.53
CA SER A 532 -34.38 3.05 -10.49
C SER A 532 -34.48 4.17 -9.46
N GLY A 533 -33.82 3.99 -8.30
CA GLY A 533 -33.72 5.04 -7.27
C GLY A 533 -32.96 6.30 -7.70
N CYS A 534 -32.28 6.29 -8.85
CA CYS A 534 -31.49 7.39 -9.41
C CYS A 534 -32.24 8.24 -10.45
N ALA A 535 -33.55 8.01 -10.66
CA ALA A 535 -34.37 8.79 -11.58
C ALA A 535 -34.22 10.32 -11.37
N GLY A 536 -34.05 11.06 -12.48
CA GLY A 536 -33.86 12.51 -12.48
C GLY A 536 -32.47 13.01 -12.07
N LEU A 537 -31.51 12.13 -11.80
CA LEU A 537 -30.09 12.49 -11.62
C LEU A 537 -29.36 12.60 -12.98
N ASN A 538 -28.27 13.36 -13.02
CA ASN A 538 -27.36 13.36 -14.17
C ASN A 538 -26.39 12.17 -14.13
N ALA A 539 -25.75 11.87 -15.26
CA ALA A 539 -24.78 10.77 -15.42
C ALA A 539 -23.77 10.66 -14.27
N GLU A 540 -23.18 11.79 -13.84
CA GLU A 540 -22.17 11.84 -12.78
C GLU A 540 -22.75 11.46 -11.41
N LEU A 541 -23.95 11.94 -11.07
CA LEU A 541 -24.61 11.61 -9.81
C LEU A 541 -25.18 10.19 -9.80
N ILE A 542 -25.56 9.64 -10.96
CA ILE A 542 -25.91 8.21 -11.11
C ILE A 542 -24.66 7.37 -10.79
N ALA A 543 -23.53 7.62 -11.47
CA ALA A 543 -22.29 6.89 -11.29
C ALA A 543 -21.81 6.93 -9.81
N GLU A 544 -21.73 8.11 -9.21
CA GLU A 544 -21.32 8.30 -7.81
C GLU A 544 -22.30 7.69 -6.80
N ARG A 545 -23.58 7.55 -7.14
CA ARG A 545 -24.56 6.88 -6.27
C ARG A 545 -24.45 5.36 -6.35
N ILE A 546 -24.32 4.78 -7.55
CA ILE A 546 -24.09 3.33 -7.70
C ILE A 546 -22.77 2.95 -7.02
N ARG A 547 -21.68 3.67 -7.28
CA ARG A 547 -20.36 3.47 -6.66
C ARG A 547 -20.45 3.39 -5.13
N ARG A 548 -21.12 4.34 -4.48
CA ARG A 548 -21.33 4.34 -3.02
C ARG A 548 -22.15 3.15 -2.54
N LEU A 549 -23.25 2.80 -3.22
CA LEU A 549 -24.07 1.65 -2.85
C LEU A 549 -23.30 0.32 -2.94
N VAL A 550 -22.40 0.17 -3.92
CA VAL A 550 -21.53 -1.00 -4.09
C VAL A 550 -20.47 -1.09 -2.98
N HIS A 551 -19.89 0.05 -2.57
CA HIS A 551 -19.00 0.12 -1.40
C HIS A 551 -19.75 -0.25 -0.12
N ASP A 552 -20.86 0.44 0.17
CA ASP A 552 -21.67 0.26 1.39
C ASP A 552 -22.25 -1.17 1.54
N PHE A 553 -22.40 -1.92 0.44
CA PHE A 553 -22.91 -3.30 0.47
C PHE A 553 -21.94 -4.28 1.14
N GLY A 554 -20.62 -4.10 0.97
CA GLY A 554 -19.59 -5.02 1.44
C GLY A 554 -18.70 -4.41 2.53
N GLY A 555 -18.63 -5.04 3.70
CA GLY A 555 -17.88 -4.54 4.86
C GLY A 555 -16.35 -4.66 4.81
N GLY A 556 -15.77 -4.95 3.63
CA GLY A 556 -14.32 -5.10 3.42
C GLY A 556 -13.91 -4.54 2.06
N GLN A 557 -12.60 -4.54 1.75
CA GLN A 557 -12.10 -4.04 0.46
C GLN A 557 -12.76 -4.75 -0.74
N PRO A 558 -12.84 -4.12 -1.92
CA PRO A 558 -13.25 -4.78 -3.16
C PRO A 558 -12.41 -6.03 -3.43
N GLU A 559 -13.06 -7.14 -3.78
CA GLU A 559 -12.35 -8.36 -4.18
C GLU A 559 -11.89 -8.30 -5.63
N ASP A 560 -12.62 -7.54 -6.46
CA ASP A 560 -12.39 -7.39 -7.89
C ASP A 560 -12.26 -5.92 -8.32
N ASP A 561 -11.93 -5.70 -9.59
CA ASP A 561 -11.88 -4.37 -10.20
C ASP A 561 -13.31 -3.82 -10.41
N LEU A 562 -13.49 -2.51 -10.31
CA LEU A 562 -14.81 -1.87 -10.48
C LEU A 562 -14.75 -0.86 -11.61
N ALA A 563 -15.49 -1.13 -12.70
CA ALA A 563 -15.73 -0.18 -13.77
C ALA A 563 -17.24 0.07 -13.95
N LEU A 564 -17.62 1.33 -14.09
CA LEU A 564 -18.98 1.71 -14.46
C LEU A 564 -19.01 2.96 -15.34
N LEU A 565 -19.76 2.88 -16.43
CA LEU A 565 -19.93 3.90 -17.47
C LEU A 565 -21.42 4.25 -17.56
N VAL A 566 -21.74 5.53 -17.46
CA VAL A 566 -23.09 6.07 -17.61
C VAL A 566 -23.12 7.00 -18.82
N LEU A 567 -24.04 6.78 -19.74
CA LEU A 567 -24.26 7.58 -20.95
C LEU A 567 -25.70 8.12 -20.92
N GLN A 568 -25.88 9.44 -20.87
CA GLN A 568 -27.19 10.08 -20.72
C GLN A 568 -27.45 11.05 -21.87
N ALA A 569 -28.55 10.87 -22.60
CA ALA A 569 -28.94 11.76 -23.69
C ALA A 569 -29.46 13.12 -23.15
N GLU A 570 -29.12 14.22 -23.83
CA GLU A 570 -29.52 15.60 -23.49
C GLU A 570 -30.68 16.14 -24.33
#